data_AF-A0A536DKE7-F1
#
_entry.id   AF-A0A536DKE7-F1
#
_cell.length_a   1.000
_cell.length_b   1.000
_cell.length_c   1.000
_cell.angle_alpha   90.00
_cell.angle_beta   90.00
_cell.angle_gamma   90.00
#
_symmetry.space_group_name_H-M   'P 1'
#
loop_
_entity.id
_entity.type
_entity.pdbx_description
1 polymer ?
#
loop_
_entity_poly.entity_id
_entity_poly.type
_entity_poly.pdbx_seq_one_letter_code
_entity_poly.pdbx_strand_id
1 'polypeptide(L)'
;GAVVDMWHCDALGEYSDISGGAGQSDTSGQKFLRGYQVTDGNGGVQFQTIYPGWYRGRTIHIHFKVRTDPDAASGYEFTSQMFFDEAITDSVLARAPYNQKGSPDTRNARDNIFNPDLILPLTAEGDGYAGTLHIGVNMA
;
A
#
# COMPACT_ATOMS: atom_id res chain seq x y z
N GLY A 1 -4.24 20.72 -1.60
CA GLY A 1 -5.30 20.37 -0.66
C GLY A 1 -4.73 19.52 0.46
N ALA A 2 -5.47 18.50 0.90
CA ALA A 2 -4.98 17.50 1.85
C ALA A 2 -3.69 16.81 1.34
N VAL A 3 -2.84 16.39 2.27
CA VAL A 3 -1.68 15.54 2.03
C VAL A 3 -2.10 14.08 2.11
N VAL A 4 -1.71 13.29 1.12
CA VAL A 4 -1.88 11.84 1.11
C VAL A 4 -0.51 11.21 1.22
N ASP A 5 -0.25 10.49 2.30
CA ASP A 5 0.92 9.63 2.44
C ASP A 5 0.59 8.23 1.92
N MET A 6 1.53 7.59 1.25
CA MET A 6 1.45 6.20 0.81
C MET A 6 2.70 5.45 1.22
N TRP A 7 2.54 4.25 1.76
CA TRP A 7 3.65 3.36 2.06
C TRP A 7 3.27 1.88 1.95
N HIS A 8 4.24 1.05 1.58
CA HIS A 8 4.06 -0.40 1.55
C HIS A 8 5.42 -1.12 1.59
N CYS A 9 5.39 -2.44 1.73
CA CYS A 9 6.58 -3.27 1.62
C CYS A 9 7.04 -3.43 0.17
N ASP A 10 8.29 -3.82 -0.01
CA ASP A 10 8.83 -4.19 -1.31
C ASP A 10 8.27 -5.52 -1.84
N ALA A 11 8.75 -5.94 -3.01
CA ALA A 11 8.32 -7.17 -3.66
C ALA A 11 8.56 -8.44 -2.82
N LEU A 12 9.48 -8.39 -1.85
CA LEU A 12 9.83 -9.49 -0.95
C LEU A 12 9.29 -9.29 0.47
N GLY A 13 8.41 -8.31 0.69
CA GLY A 13 7.73 -8.11 1.96
C GLY A 13 8.52 -7.32 3.00
N GLU A 14 9.58 -6.60 2.60
CA GLU A 14 10.37 -5.77 3.50
C GLU A 14 9.86 -4.33 3.50
N TYR A 15 9.67 -3.74 4.69
CA TYR A 15 9.39 -2.31 4.82
C TYR A 15 10.71 -1.56 4.97
N SER A 16 10.78 -0.34 4.44
CA SER A 16 11.91 0.56 4.69
C SER A 16 11.84 1.15 6.10
N ASP A 17 12.99 1.56 6.65
CA ASP A 17 13.11 2.17 7.98
C ASP A 17 12.66 1.27 9.15
N ILE A 18 12.86 -0.04 9.01
CA ILE A 18 12.63 -1.00 10.09
C ILE A 18 13.97 -1.48 10.61
N SER A 19 14.17 -1.34 11.93
CA SER A 19 15.28 -1.98 12.62
C SER A 19 15.12 -3.49 12.51
N GLY A 20 16.08 -4.16 11.88
CA GLY A 20 15.99 -5.59 11.55
C GLY A 20 15.64 -6.49 12.75
N GLY A 21 15.07 -7.66 12.47
CA GLY A 21 14.60 -8.61 13.49
C GLY A 21 13.38 -9.40 13.03
N ALA A 22 13.04 -10.49 13.74
CA ALA A 22 11.87 -11.34 13.45
C ALA A 22 11.73 -11.83 11.98
N GLY A 23 12.85 -11.98 11.27
CA GLY A 23 12.87 -12.42 9.87
C GLY A 23 12.83 -11.30 8.83
N GLN A 24 12.97 -10.03 9.25
CA GLN A 24 13.18 -8.88 8.37
C GLN A 24 14.64 -8.44 8.35
N SER A 25 15.06 -7.96 7.19
CA SER A 25 16.34 -7.30 6.97
C SER A 25 16.41 -5.96 7.72
N ASP A 26 17.60 -5.51 8.09
CA ASP A 26 17.75 -4.16 8.64
C ASP A 26 17.68 -3.12 7.52
N THR A 27 16.59 -2.36 7.50
CA THR A 27 16.32 -1.32 6.52
C THR A 27 16.34 0.08 7.14
N SER A 28 16.90 0.22 8.35
CA SER A 28 16.98 1.48 9.08
C SER A 28 17.58 2.61 8.22
N GLY A 29 16.91 3.76 8.21
CA GLY A 29 17.32 4.94 7.43
C GLY A 29 17.02 4.86 5.93
N GLN A 30 16.58 3.71 5.42
CA GLN A 30 16.11 3.60 4.04
C GLN A 30 14.69 4.19 3.91
N LYS A 31 14.34 4.71 2.74
CA LYS A 31 13.07 5.43 2.50
C LYS A 31 12.32 4.95 1.26
N PHE A 32 12.66 3.78 0.73
CA PHE A 32 11.99 3.24 -0.45
C PHE A 32 10.49 3.01 -0.18
N LEU A 33 9.68 3.12 -1.23
CA LEU A 33 8.24 2.81 -1.21
C LEU A 33 7.45 3.56 -0.12
N ARG A 34 7.90 4.78 0.18
CA ARG A 34 7.26 5.77 1.04
C ARG A 34 7.25 7.10 0.31
N GLY A 35 6.13 7.80 0.34
CA GLY A 35 6.03 9.13 -0.25
C GLY A 35 4.72 9.80 0.12
N TYR A 36 4.63 11.08 -0.19
CA TYR A 36 3.37 11.81 -0.08
C TYR A 36 3.14 12.67 -1.32
N GLN A 37 1.87 12.98 -1.56
CA GLN A 37 1.42 13.92 -2.56
C GLN A 37 0.42 14.88 -1.94
N VAL A 38 0.35 16.10 -2.48
CA VAL A 38 -0.66 17.07 -2.10
C VAL A 38 -1.77 17.00 -3.16
N THR A 39 -3.00 16.82 -2.71
CA THR A 39 -4.18 16.77 -3.60
C THR A 39 -4.28 18.03 -4.46
N ASP A 40 -4.62 17.84 -5.73
CA ASP A 40 -4.91 18.91 -6.68
C ASP A 40 -6.27 19.58 -6.43
N GLY A 41 -6.68 20.49 -7.33
CA GLY A 41 -7.97 21.19 -7.23
C GLY A 41 -9.22 20.29 -7.31
N ASN A 42 -9.06 19.06 -7.80
CA ASN A 42 -10.12 18.05 -7.89
C ASN A 42 -10.03 17.00 -6.77
N GLY A 43 -9.09 17.15 -5.82
CA GLY A 43 -8.85 16.17 -4.75
C GLY A 43 -8.02 14.96 -5.18
N GLY A 44 -7.42 14.98 -6.37
CA GLY A 44 -6.65 13.87 -6.92
C GLY A 44 -5.20 13.86 -6.49
N VAL A 45 -4.64 12.66 -6.30
CA VAL A 45 -3.20 12.39 -6.19
C VAL A 45 -2.85 11.18 -7.05
N GLN A 46 -1.63 11.13 -7.56
CA GLN A 46 -1.12 9.99 -8.30
C GLN A 46 0.20 9.51 -7.70
N PHE A 47 0.32 8.20 -7.55
CA PHE A 47 1.55 7.54 -7.18
C PHE A 47 1.92 6.52 -8.24
N GLN A 48 3.19 6.53 -8.67
CA GLN A 48 3.76 5.43 -9.43
C GLN A 48 4.57 4.57 -8.47
N THR A 49 4.21 3.29 -8.37
CA THR A 49 4.89 2.34 -7.49
C THR A 49 4.85 0.93 -8.07
N ILE A 50 5.46 -0.02 -7.37
CA ILE A 50 5.38 -1.45 -7.66
C ILE A 50 4.17 -2.08 -6.97
N TYR A 51 3.76 -3.26 -7.41
CA TYR A 51 2.86 -4.12 -6.63
C TYR A 51 3.58 -4.56 -5.33
N PRO A 52 2.96 -4.49 -4.14
CA PRO A 52 3.64 -4.91 -2.92
C PRO A 52 3.77 -6.43 -2.83
N GLY A 53 4.84 -6.89 -2.17
CA GLY A 53 4.97 -8.28 -1.75
C GLY A 53 4.08 -8.59 -0.56
N TRP A 54 4.23 -9.80 0.00
CA TRP A 54 3.52 -10.22 1.20
C TRP A 54 4.48 -10.37 2.38
N TYR A 55 4.00 -10.17 3.59
CA TYR A 55 4.72 -10.49 4.83
C TYR A 55 3.80 -11.24 5.79
N ARG A 56 4.40 -11.93 6.76
CA ARG A 56 3.71 -12.91 7.59
C ARG A 56 2.48 -12.31 8.27
N GLY A 57 1.35 -13.00 8.16
CA GLY A 57 0.13 -12.69 8.91
C GLY A 57 -0.76 -11.61 8.30
N ARG A 58 -0.42 -11.05 7.14
CA ARG A 58 -1.22 -10.02 6.46
C ARG A 58 -1.41 -10.35 4.98
N THR A 59 -2.58 -10.06 4.43
CA THR A 59 -2.80 -10.07 2.97
C THR A 59 -2.00 -8.94 2.32
N ILE A 60 -1.80 -8.99 1.00
CA ILE A 60 -1.08 -7.93 0.28
C ILE A 60 -1.88 -6.62 0.33
N HIS A 61 -1.22 -5.52 0.69
CA HIS A 61 -1.86 -4.21 0.83
C HIS A 61 -0.89 -3.06 0.61
N ILE A 62 -1.46 -1.88 0.31
CA ILE A 62 -0.77 -0.58 0.38
C ILE A 62 -1.43 0.24 1.46
N HIS A 63 -0.64 0.83 2.35
CA HIS A 63 -1.18 1.78 3.31
C HIS A 63 -1.32 3.18 2.71
N PHE A 64 -2.31 3.93 3.20
CA PHE A 64 -2.39 5.35 2.96
C PHE A 64 -2.84 6.11 4.21
N LYS A 65 -2.47 7.39 4.28
CA LYS A 65 -2.93 8.34 5.28
C LYS A 65 -3.33 9.65 4.61
N VAL A 66 -4.50 10.18 4.94
CA VAL A 66 -4.97 11.50 4.48
C VAL A 66 -4.86 12.48 5.64
N ARG A 67 -4.25 13.66 5.42
CA ARG A 67 -4.07 14.73 6.41
C ARG A 67 -4.51 16.07 5.83
N THR A 68 -5.32 16.84 6.56
CA THR A 68 -5.83 18.15 6.08
C THR A 68 -4.87 19.29 6.29
N ASP A 69 -4.24 19.32 7.45
CA ASP A 69 -3.29 20.36 7.85
C ASP A 69 -2.10 19.71 8.57
N PRO A 70 -1.05 19.35 7.81
CA PRO A 70 0.09 18.59 8.34
C PRO A 70 0.96 19.41 9.31
N ASP A 71 0.87 20.74 9.27
CA ASP A 71 1.69 21.65 10.07
C ASP A 71 0.94 22.19 11.31
N ALA A 72 -0.37 21.98 11.39
CA ALA A 72 -1.17 22.38 12.55
C ALA A 72 -0.97 21.46 13.75
N ALA A 73 -1.06 22.06 14.95
CA ALA A 73 -1.09 21.33 16.22
C ALA A 73 -2.32 20.41 16.37
N SER A 74 -3.37 20.62 15.56
CA SER A 74 -4.59 19.83 15.50
C SER A 74 -5.04 19.66 14.04
N GLY A 75 -4.43 18.73 13.32
CA GLY A 75 -4.87 18.30 11.99
C GLY A 75 -5.71 17.02 12.06
N TYR A 76 -6.67 16.85 11.16
CA TYR A 76 -7.36 15.57 11.01
C TYR A 76 -6.48 14.60 10.23
N GLU A 77 -6.40 13.37 10.71
CA GLU A 77 -5.79 12.27 9.97
C GLU A 77 -6.73 11.07 9.83
N PHE A 78 -6.71 10.46 8.65
CA PHE A 78 -7.40 9.21 8.37
C PHE A 78 -6.38 8.20 7.83
N THR A 79 -6.23 7.06 8.50
CA THR A 79 -5.30 6.00 8.10
C THR A 79 -6.07 4.76 7.70
N SER A 80 -5.77 4.21 6.53
CA SER A 80 -6.37 2.96 6.07
C SER A 80 -5.43 2.24 5.11
N GLN A 81 -5.96 1.24 4.39
CA GLN A 81 -5.23 0.37 3.49
C GLN A 81 -6.04 0.11 2.22
N MET A 82 -5.33 -0.14 1.13
CA MET A 82 -5.87 -0.64 -0.14
C MET A 82 -5.49 -2.11 -0.28
N PHE A 83 -6.45 -2.92 -0.71
CA PHE A 83 -6.28 -4.36 -0.94
C PHE A 83 -6.38 -4.68 -2.44
N PHE A 84 -6.14 -5.94 -2.80
CA PHE A 84 -6.06 -6.35 -4.19
C PHE A 84 -6.86 -7.62 -4.46
N ASP A 85 -7.29 -7.78 -5.71
CA ASP A 85 -7.90 -9.01 -6.19
C ASP A 85 -6.91 -10.19 -6.16
N GLU A 86 -7.40 -11.36 -5.77
CA GLU A 86 -6.55 -12.55 -5.59
C GLU A 86 -6.03 -13.11 -6.92
N ALA A 87 -6.77 -12.98 -8.02
CA ALA A 87 -6.30 -13.43 -9.34
C ALA A 87 -5.16 -12.54 -9.86
N ILE A 88 -5.22 -11.24 -9.56
CA ILE A 88 -4.10 -10.33 -9.85
C ILE A 88 -2.90 -10.67 -8.97
N THR A 89 -3.13 -10.90 -7.67
CA THR A 89 -2.09 -11.34 -6.74
C THR A 89 -1.38 -12.58 -7.25
N ASP A 90 -2.11 -13.62 -7.64
CA ASP A 90 -1.53 -14.87 -8.15
C ASP A 90 -0.69 -14.64 -9.41
N SER A 91 -1.17 -13.78 -10.31
CA SER A 91 -0.46 -13.43 -11.55
C SER A 91 0.86 -12.68 -11.27
N VAL A 92 0.86 -11.76 -10.30
CA VAL A 92 2.06 -11.01 -9.91
C VAL A 92 3.06 -11.92 -9.19
N LEU A 93 2.60 -12.74 -8.24
CA LEU A 93 3.46 -13.60 -7.45
C LEU A 93 4.12 -14.73 -8.27
N ALA A 94 3.60 -15.05 -9.46
CA ALA A 94 4.23 -15.98 -10.39
C ALA A 94 5.48 -15.41 -11.10
N ARG A 95 5.67 -14.08 -11.08
CA ARG A 95 6.75 -13.39 -11.81
C ARG A 95 7.92 -13.05 -10.90
N ALA A 96 9.12 -12.94 -11.47
CA ALA A 96 10.27 -12.40 -10.73
C ALA A 96 10.06 -10.90 -10.42
N PRO A 97 10.52 -10.38 -9.27
CA PRO A 97 11.21 -11.11 -8.20
C PRO A 97 10.27 -11.78 -7.19
N TYR A 98 8.96 -11.56 -7.26
CA TYR A 98 7.97 -12.04 -6.28
C TYR A 98 7.97 -13.56 -6.09
N ASN A 99 8.19 -14.31 -7.16
CA ASN A 99 8.22 -15.77 -7.15
C ASN A 99 9.32 -16.39 -6.26
N GLN A 100 10.27 -15.59 -5.76
CA GLN A 100 11.30 -16.03 -4.82
C GLN A 100 10.76 -16.28 -3.41
N LYS A 101 9.64 -15.63 -3.03
CA LYS A 101 9.09 -15.71 -1.66
C LYS A 101 8.05 -16.82 -1.48
N GLY A 102 7.56 -17.40 -2.58
CA GLY A 102 6.47 -18.39 -2.55
C GLY A 102 5.11 -17.76 -2.20
N SER A 103 4.16 -18.62 -1.85
CA SER A 103 2.76 -18.22 -1.60
C SER A 103 2.57 -17.54 -0.24
N PRO A 104 1.67 -16.54 -0.13
CA PRO A 104 1.37 -15.86 1.12
C PRO A 104 0.68 -16.79 2.13
N ASP A 105 1.02 -16.65 3.41
CA ASP A 105 0.40 -17.39 4.51
C ASP A 105 -1.01 -16.86 4.86
N THR A 106 -1.25 -15.58 4.56
CA THR A 106 -2.53 -14.89 4.76
C THR A 106 -3.06 -14.34 3.44
N ARG A 107 -4.27 -14.78 3.07
CA ARG A 107 -5.07 -14.28 1.93
C ARG A 107 -6.12 -13.29 2.43
N ASN A 108 -6.80 -12.57 1.54
CA ASN A 108 -7.83 -11.58 1.91
C ASN A 108 -8.86 -12.14 2.90
N ALA A 109 -9.40 -13.33 2.63
CA ALA A 109 -10.41 -13.98 3.47
C ALA A 109 -9.91 -14.39 4.88
N ARG A 110 -8.60 -14.31 5.15
CA ARG A 110 -7.99 -14.68 6.44
C ARG A 110 -7.34 -13.50 7.17
N ASP A 111 -7.25 -12.33 6.55
CA ASP A 111 -6.72 -11.12 7.18
C ASP A 111 -7.85 -10.42 7.96
N ASN A 112 -7.63 -10.16 9.24
CA ASN A 112 -8.61 -9.52 10.13
C ASN A 112 -8.76 -8.00 9.88
N ILE A 113 -7.92 -7.40 9.05
CA ILE A 113 -7.97 -5.99 8.65
C ILE A 113 -8.54 -5.84 7.22
N PHE A 114 -8.68 -6.94 6.47
CA PHE A 114 -9.20 -6.90 5.11
C PHE A 114 -10.60 -6.27 5.06
N ASN A 115 -10.78 -5.36 4.11
CA ASN A 115 -12.07 -4.75 3.80
C ASN A 115 -12.32 -4.85 2.27
N PRO A 116 -13.37 -5.56 1.83
CA PRO A 116 -13.67 -5.70 0.40
C PRO A 116 -14.00 -4.36 -0.28
N ASP A 117 -14.49 -3.35 0.45
CA ASP A 117 -14.79 -2.02 -0.09
C ASP A 117 -13.52 -1.21 -0.41
N LEU A 118 -12.36 -1.68 0.04
CA LEU A 118 -11.05 -1.05 -0.17
C LEU A 118 -10.17 -1.84 -1.15
N ILE A 119 -10.75 -2.76 -1.93
CA ILE A 119 -10.04 -3.36 -3.06
C ILE A 119 -9.80 -2.28 -4.12
N LEU A 120 -8.54 -2.07 -4.49
CA LEU A 120 -8.15 -1.22 -5.60
C LEU A 120 -8.43 -1.94 -6.92
N PRO A 121 -9.38 -1.48 -7.75
CA PRO A 121 -9.60 -2.08 -9.06
C PRO A 121 -8.40 -1.78 -9.95
N LEU A 122 -7.78 -2.82 -10.48
CA LEU A 122 -6.60 -2.71 -11.34
C LEU A 122 -6.94 -3.14 -12.77
N THR A 123 -6.46 -2.37 -13.74
CA THR A 123 -6.49 -2.70 -15.17
C THR A 123 -5.05 -2.82 -15.65
N ALA A 124 -4.76 -3.82 -16.49
CA ALA A 124 -3.44 -3.99 -17.07
C ALA A 124 -3.09 -2.77 -17.95
N GLU A 125 -1.89 -2.23 -17.78
CA GLU A 125 -1.37 -1.10 -18.55
C GLU A 125 0.13 -1.31 -18.82
N GLY A 126 0.48 -1.50 -20.09
CA GLY A 126 1.85 -1.90 -20.48
C GLY A 126 2.29 -3.17 -19.76
N ASP A 127 3.44 -3.10 -19.08
CA ASP A 127 3.98 -4.21 -18.28
C ASP A 127 3.47 -4.24 -16.82
N GLY A 128 2.60 -3.30 -16.45
CA GLY A 128 2.09 -3.10 -15.09
C GLY A 128 0.57 -2.93 -15.02
N TYR A 129 0.12 -2.13 -14.06
CA TYR A 129 -1.30 -1.92 -13.78
C TYR A 129 -1.57 -0.45 -13.45
N ALA A 130 -2.76 0.02 -13.81
CA ALA A 130 -3.34 1.27 -13.33
C ALA A 130 -4.56 0.97 -12.45
N GLY A 131 -4.77 1.78 -11.41
CA GLY A 131 -5.94 1.69 -10.55
C GLY A 131 -6.35 3.03 -10.01
N THR A 132 -7.62 3.16 -9.64
CA THR A 132 -8.16 4.35 -8.98
C THR A 132 -9.13 3.91 -7.90
N LEU A 133 -8.93 4.44 -6.70
CA LEU A 133 -9.84 4.25 -5.57
C LEU A 133 -10.34 5.62 -5.10
N HIS A 134 -11.65 5.78 -5.03
CA HIS A 134 -12.27 7.00 -4.52
C HIS A 134 -12.54 6.83 -3.03
N ILE A 135 -11.95 7.71 -2.21
CA ILE A 135 -12.13 7.70 -0.75
C ILE A 135 -12.89 8.96 -0.34
N GLY A 136 -14.08 8.76 0.22
CA GLY A 136 -14.77 9.80 0.98
C GLY A 136 -14.29 9.78 2.42
N VAL A 137 -13.66 10.87 2.88
CA VAL A 137 -13.24 11.01 4.28
C VAL A 137 -14.15 12.03 4.95
N ASN A 138 -14.86 11.62 5.99
CA ASN A 138 -15.51 12.57 6.88
C ASN A 138 -14.49 13.04 7.92
N MET A 139 -14.08 14.32 7.82
CA MET A 139 -13.08 14.93 8.70
C MET A 139 -13.70 16.04 9.57
N ALA A 140 -15.01 15.92 9.88
CA ALA A 140 -15.79 16.84 10.69
C ALA A 140 -16.39 16.14 11.92
#